data_AF-A0A957E210-F1
#
_entry.id   AF-A0A957E210-F1
#
_cell.length_a   1.000
_cell.length_b   1.000
_cell.length_c   1.000
_cell.angle_alpha   90.00
_cell.angle_beta   90.00
_cell.angle_gamma   90.00
#
_symmetry.space_group_name_H-M   'P 1'
#
loop_
_entity.id
_entity.type
_entity.pdbx_description
1 polymer ?
#
loop_
_entity_poly.entity_id
_entity_poly.type
_entity_poly.pdbx_seq_one_letter_code
_entity_poly.pdbx_strand_id
1 'polypeptide(L)'
;MPNHLKNETSPYLLQHVDNPVDWYPWGDEALSLARELDKPILLSIGYAACHWCHVMAHESFEDEETAVLMNTHFVNIKVDREERPDIDSIYMSAVQALSGSGGWPMTVFLTPEGKPFYGGTYYPPTPRHGLPSFQQLLTGINEAWQTRRADVEESAGKIAGHLDRSIQLASNARGIDTSIFKNALSAILNSFDQVEGGFSRAPKFPPSMTIEFLLRRYLA
;
A
#
# COMPACT_ATOMS: atom_id res chain seq x y z
N MET A 1 -8.66 23.96 -5.01
CA MET A 1 -10.05 23.47 -4.87
C MET A 1 -10.05 22.42 -3.77
N PRO A 2 -11.10 22.29 -2.94
CA PRO A 2 -11.16 21.21 -1.96
C PRO A 2 -11.20 19.87 -2.69
N ASN A 3 -10.46 18.88 -2.20
CA ASN A 3 -10.42 17.53 -2.79
C ASN A 3 -11.71 16.74 -2.50
N HIS A 4 -11.75 15.47 -2.94
CA HIS A 4 -12.96 14.67 -2.96
C HIS A 4 -13.21 13.87 -1.66
N LEU A 5 -12.38 14.04 -0.62
CA LEU A 5 -12.48 13.26 0.61
C LEU A 5 -13.50 13.78 1.64
N LYS A 6 -14.07 14.97 1.41
CA LYS A 6 -14.94 15.67 2.40
C LYS A 6 -16.20 14.91 2.81
N ASN A 7 -16.65 13.95 2.01
CA ASN A 7 -17.86 13.16 2.24
C ASN A 7 -17.56 11.76 2.77
N GLU A 8 -16.28 11.41 2.97
CA GLU A 8 -15.87 10.11 3.51
C GLU A 8 -16.20 10.00 5.00
N THR A 9 -16.39 8.76 5.47
CA THR A 9 -16.65 8.49 6.89
C THR A 9 -15.39 8.22 7.69
N SER A 10 -14.33 7.75 7.03
CA SER A 10 -13.05 7.44 7.68
C SER A 10 -12.45 8.70 8.32
N PRO A 11 -12.18 8.69 9.64
CA PRO A 11 -11.42 9.75 10.28
C PRO A 11 -10.02 9.94 9.67
N TYR A 12 -9.41 8.86 9.15
CA TYR A 12 -8.12 8.92 8.48
C TYR A 12 -8.21 9.66 7.15
N LEU A 13 -9.21 9.38 6.32
CA LEU A 13 -9.40 10.10 5.05
C LEU A 13 -9.76 11.58 5.29
N LEU A 14 -10.60 11.85 6.28
CA LEU A 14 -11.01 13.22 6.63
C LEU A 14 -9.84 14.11 7.09
N GLN A 15 -8.76 13.54 7.64
CA GLN A 15 -7.55 14.29 7.98
C GLN A 15 -6.83 14.87 6.76
N HIS A 16 -7.12 14.39 5.55
CA HIS A 16 -6.47 14.81 4.31
C HIS A 16 -7.33 15.73 3.43
N VAL A 17 -8.50 16.18 3.91
CA VAL A 17 -9.45 16.99 3.11
C VAL A 17 -8.87 18.35 2.71
N ASP A 18 -8.01 18.93 3.56
CA ASP A 18 -7.39 20.24 3.33
C ASP A 18 -6.03 20.15 2.62
N ASN A 19 -5.56 18.94 2.28
CA ASN A 19 -4.33 18.78 1.52
C ASN A 19 -4.46 19.40 0.12
N PRO A 20 -3.40 20.05 -0.41
CA PRO A 20 -3.38 20.58 -1.77
C PRO A 20 -3.43 19.49 -2.85
N VAL A 21 -3.13 18.24 -2.50
CA VAL A 21 -3.31 17.09 -3.38
C VAL A 21 -4.80 16.85 -3.65
N ASP A 22 -5.15 16.68 -4.92
CA ASP A 22 -6.49 16.35 -5.40
C ASP A 22 -6.80 14.87 -5.17
N TRP A 23 -7.00 14.52 -3.89
CA TRP A 23 -7.32 13.16 -3.47
C TRP A 23 -8.74 12.76 -3.85
N TYR A 24 -8.84 11.56 -4.41
CA TYR A 24 -10.07 10.79 -4.55
C TYR A 24 -10.11 9.63 -3.56
N PRO A 25 -11.30 9.26 -3.04
CA PRO A 25 -11.46 7.96 -2.42
C PRO A 25 -11.36 6.86 -3.49
N TRP A 26 -11.14 5.62 -3.06
CA TRP A 26 -11.18 4.51 -3.99
C TRP A 26 -12.61 4.27 -4.50
N GLY A 27 -12.79 4.34 -5.82
CA GLY A 27 -14.08 4.06 -6.45
C GLY A 27 -14.06 4.24 -7.97
N ASP A 28 -15.21 3.97 -8.59
CA ASP A 28 -15.36 4.00 -10.04
C ASP A 28 -15.08 5.38 -10.65
N GLU A 29 -15.32 6.47 -9.92
CA GLU A 29 -15.03 7.84 -10.37
C GLU A 29 -13.54 8.01 -10.66
N ALA A 30 -12.68 7.76 -9.67
CA ALA A 30 -11.23 7.91 -9.82
C ALA A 30 -10.65 6.93 -10.85
N LEU A 31 -11.13 5.69 -10.86
CA LEU A 31 -10.68 4.68 -11.81
C LEU A 31 -11.09 5.01 -13.25
N SER A 32 -12.28 5.59 -13.45
CA SER A 32 -12.74 6.02 -14.78
C SER A 32 -11.97 7.26 -15.23
N LEU A 33 -11.77 8.23 -14.34
CA LEU A 33 -10.98 9.43 -14.61
C LEU A 33 -9.55 9.08 -15.07
N ALA A 34 -8.91 8.12 -14.42
CA ALA A 34 -7.57 7.67 -14.80
C ALA A 34 -7.53 7.12 -16.24
N ARG A 35 -8.56 6.38 -16.65
CA ARG A 35 -8.69 5.85 -18.03
C ARG A 35 -8.99 6.94 -19.04
N GLU A 36 -9.89 7.87 -18.71
CA GLU A 36 -10.26 8.98 -19.58
C GLU A 36 -9.09 9.92 -19.84
N LEU A 37 -8.27 10.17 -18.80
CA LEU A 37 -7.09 11.04 -18.91
C LEU A 37 -5.82 10.31 -19.37
N ASP A 38 -5.85 8.97 -19.51
CA ASP A 38 -4.68 8.11 -19.71
C ASP A 38 -3.51 8.45 -18.76
N LYS A 39 -3.87 8.66 -17.48
CA LYS A 39 -2.91 8.98 -16.41
C LYS A 39 -2.71 7.79 -15.48
N PRO A 40 -1.47 7.54 -15.03
CA PRO A 40 -1.24 6.56 -13.99
C PRO A 40 -1.92 6.99 -12.69
N ILE A 41 -2.27 6.01 -11.86
CA ILE A 41 -2.85 6.23 -10.54
C ILE A 41 -1.73 6.22 -9.51
N LEU A 42 -1.72 7.21 -8.62
CA LEU A 42 -0.94 7.17 -7.39
C LEU A 42 -1.86 6.75 -6.25
N LEU A 43 -1.72 5.52 -5.80
CA LEU A 43 -2.48 4.95 -4.70
C LEU A 43 -1.70 5.07 -3.39
N SER A 44 -2.26 5.78 -2.41
CA SER A 44 -1.70 5.94 -1.06
C SER A 44 -2.60 5.32 0.00
N ILE A 45 -2.16 4.19 0.55
CA ILE A 45 -2.90 3.42 1.57
C ILE A 45 -2.27 3.65 2.95
N GLY A 46 -3.10 3.95 3.94
CA GLY A 46 -2.69 4.16 5.33
C GLY A 46 -3.80 3.88 6.33
N TYR A 47 -3.63 4.36 7.56
CA TYR A 47 -4.59 4.27 8.67
C TYR A 47 -4.27 5.30 9.74
N ALA A 48 -5.25 5.60 10.59
CA ALA A 48 -5.16 6.69 11.57
C ALA A 48 -4.01 6.56 12.57
N ALA A 49 -3.66 5.34 13.01
CA ALA A 49 -2.58 5.11 13.98
C ALA A 49 -1.17 4.95 13.35
N CYS A 50 -1.04 5.15 12.03
CA CYS A 50 0.21 4.96 11.31
C CYS A 50 1.14 6.18 11.44
N HIS A 51 2.21 6.07 12.25
CA HIS A 51 3.17 7.15 12.43
C HIS A 51 3.77 7.66 11.12
N TRP A 52 4.30 6.75 10.27
CA TRP A 52 4.94 7.15 9.02
C TRP A 52 3.96 7.70 7.98
N CYS A 53 2.66 7.38 8.09
CA CYS A 53 1.65 7.94 7.22
C CYS A 53 1.45 9.43 7.53
N HIS A 54 1.46 9.80 8.81
CA HIS A 54 1.43 11.20 9.25
C HIS A 54 2.71 11.95 8.85
N VAL A 55 3.88 11.31 9.01
CA VAL A 55 5.15 11.91 8.60
C VAL A 55 5.15 12.19 7.09
N MET A 56 4.77 11.23 6.26
CA MET A 56 4.72 11.43 4.81
C MET A 56 3.65 12.46 4.39
N ALA A 57 2.52 12.51 5.11
CA ALA A 57 1.51 13.52 4.85
C ALA A 57 2.05 14.93 5.08
N HIS A 58 2.67 15.17 6.23
CA HIS A 58 3.23 16.47 6.58
C HIS A 58 4.42 16.87 5.70
N GLU A 59 5.31 15.92 5.40
CA GLU A 59 6.52 16.19 4.62
C GLU A 59 6.27 16.26 3.11
N SER A 60 5.14 15.78 2.60
CA SER A 60 4.93 15.65 1.14
C SER A 60 3.52 15.97 0.68
N PHE A 61 2.48 15.44 1.31
CA PHE A 61 1.10 15.65 0.82
C PHE A 61 0.52 17.02 1.19
N GLU A 62 1.13 17.73 2.15
CA GLU A 62 0.82 19.12 2.51
C GLU A 62 1.67 20.14 1.73
N ASP A 63 2.71 19.69 1.03
CA ASP A 63 3.60 20.55 0.25
C ASP A 63 3.00 20.89 -1.12
N GLU A 64 2.87 22.19 -1.42
CA GLU A 64 2.23 22.70 -2.64
C GLU A 64 2.98 22.28 -3.91
N GLU A 65 4.32 22.32 -3.91
CA GLU A 65 5.11 21.95 -5.09
C GLU A 65 4.96 20.46 -5.43
N THR A 66 5.00 19.62 -4.39
CA THR A 66 4.75 18.19 -4.51
C THR A 66 3.33 17.91 -4.99
N ALA A 67 2.33 18.59 -4.43
CA ALA A 67 0.94 18.45 -4.84
C ALA A 67 0.71 18.87 -6.30
N VAL A 68 1.36 19.92 -6.78
CA VAL A 68 1.32 20.31 -8.20
C VAL A 68 1.84 19.18 -9.09
N LEU A 69 2.97 18.55 -8.75
CA LEU A 69 3.49 17.39 -9.50
C LEU A 69 2.50 16.22 -9.49
N MET A 70 1.95 15.90 -8.31
CA MET A 70 0.97 14.83 -8.14
C MET A 70 -0.28 15.07 -8.99
N ASN A 71 -0.90 16.24 -8.87
CA ASN A 71 -2.15 16.58 -9.56
C ASN A 71 -1.95 16.72 -11.08
N THR A 72 -0.77 17.15 -11.52
CA THR A 72 -0.47 17.27 -12.95
C THR A 72 -0.36 15.90 -13.60
N HIS A 73 0.31 14.95 -12.96
CA HIS A 73 0.75 13.71 -13.61
C HIS A 73 -0.06 12.47 -13.23
N PHE A 74 -0.80 12.50 -12.13
CA PHE A 74 -1.46 11.31 -11.58
C PHE A 74 -2.93 11.56 -11.25
N VAL A 75 -3.71 10.50 -11.23
CA VAL A 75 -4.96 10.46 -10.45
C VAL A 75 -4.61 9.95 -9.06
N ASN A 76 -4.80 10.79 -8.04
CA ASN A 76 -4.35 10.51 -6.69
C ASN A 76 -5.48 9.87 -5.89
N ILE A 77 -5.29 8.65 -5.41
CA ILE A 77 -6.28 7.90 -4.64
C ILE A 77 -5.77 7.67 -3.22
N LYS A 78 -6.57 8.06 -2.22
CA LYS A 78 -6.31 7.82 -0.80
C LYS A 78 -7.21 6.69 -0.30
N VAL A 79 -6.65 5.74 0.45
CA VAL A 79 -7.40 4.61 1.02
C VAL A 79 -7.06 4.44 2.49
N ASP A 80 -8.11 4.24 3.28
CA ASP A 80 -8.00 3.73 4.64
C ASP A 80 -8.04 2.20 4.61
N ARG A 81 -6.97 1.55 5.06
CA ARG A 81 -6.93 0.08 5.17
C ARG A 81 -7.93 -0.46 6.19
N GLU A 82 -8.33 0.34 7.18
CA GLU A 82 -9.26 -0.11 8.23
C GLU A 82 -10.67 -0.27 7.65
N GLU A 83 -11.04 0.55 6.67
CA GLU A 83 -12.28 0.42 5.91
C GLU A 83 -12.14 -0.51 4.70
N ARG A 84 -10.97 -0.56 4.05
CA ARG A 84 -10.69 -1.35 2.84
C ARG A 84 -9.50 -2.31 2.99
N PRO A 85 -9.57 -3.30 3.89
CA PRO A 85 -8.50 -4.28 4.06
C PRO A 85 -8.33 -5.18 2.84
N ASP A 86 -9.37 -5.31 2.02
CA ASP A 86 -9.34 -6.01 0.73
C ASP A 86 -8.34 -5.36 -0.24
N ILE A 87 -8.45 -4.05 -0.44
CA ILE A 87 -7.54 -3.27 -1.29
C ILE A 87 -6.11 -3.30 -0.71
N ASP A 88 -5.99 -3.07 0.60
CA ASP A 88 -4.72 -3.11 1.31
C ASP A 88 -3.96 -4.42 1.05
N SER A 89 -4.63 -5.56 1.19
CA SER A 89 -3.99 -6.87 1.02
C SER A 89 -3.47 -7.14 -0.39
N ILE A 90 -4.22 -6.72 -1.42
CA ILE A 90 -3.85 -6.88 -2.83
C ILE A 90 -2.59 -6.06 -3.12
N TYR A 91 -2.59 -4.79 -2.75
CA TYR A 91 -1.48 -3.90 -3.07
C TYR A 91 -0.27 -4.11 -2.15
N MET A 92 -0.46 -4.58 -0.91
CA MET A 92 0.64 -5.02 -0.05
C MET A 92 1.40 -6.19 -0.68
N SER A 93 0.66 -7.16 -1.24
CA SER A 93 1.27 -8.30 -1.95
C SER A 93 2.07 -7.82 -3.17
N ALA A 94 1.56 -6.81 -3.90
CA ALA A 94 2.26 -6.22 -5.03
C ALA A 94 3.55 -5.50 -4.61
N VAL A 95 3.50 -4.69 -3.55
CA VAL A 95 4.67 -3.99 -3.00
C VAL A 95 5.70 -5.00 -2.51
N GLN A 96 5.31 -6.04 -1.77
CA GLN A 96 6.24 -7.09 -1.34
C GLN A 96 6.91 -7.81 -2.51
N ALA A 97 6.18 -8.06 -3.61
CA ALA A 97 6.74 -8.66 -4.81
C ALA A 97 7.73 -7.73 -5.52
N LEU A 98 7.51 -6.42 -5.46
CA LEU A 98 8.34 -5.38 -6.09
C LEU A 98 9.59 -5.03 -5.28
N SER A 99 9.44 -4.76 -3.98
CA SER A 99 10.49 -4.24 -3.10
C SER A 99 11.07 -5.26 -2.14
N GLY A 100 10.53 -6.49 -2.08
CA GLY A 100 10.97 -7.55 -1.15
C GLY A 100 10.60 -7.29 0.32
N SER A 101 9.96 -6.16 0.60
CA SER A 101 9.46 -5.76 1.92
C SER A 101 8.14 -5.01 1.75
N GLY A 102 7.38 -4.86 2.83
CA GLY A 102 6.10 -4.15 2.83
C GLY A 102 5.87 -3.39 4.12
N GLY A 103 4.91 -2.48 4.13
CA GLY A 103 4.58 -1.64 5.27
C GLY A 103 3.73 -0.44 4.87
N TRP A 104 3.46 0.43 5.85
CA TRP A 104 2.69 1.66 5.66
C TRP A 104 3.52 2.90 6.03
N PRO A 105 3.32 4.06 5.37
CA PRO A 105 2.38 4.30 4.28
C PRO A 105 2.75 3.47 3.06
N MET A 106 1.76 2.99 2.34
CA MET A 106 1.98 2.22 1.13
C MET A 106 1.69 3.12 -0.07
N THR A 107 2.71 3.34 -0.89
CA THR A 107 2.65 4.19 -2.09
C THR A 107 2.83 3.30 -3.30
N VAL A 108 1.79 3.20 -4.13
CA VAL A 108 1.76 2.29 -5.28
C VAL A 108 1.36 3.06 -6.53
N PHE A 109 2.07 2.83 -7.63
CA PHE A 109 1.76 3.40 -8.92
C PHE A 109 1.12 2.34 -9.81
N LEU A 110 -0.05 2.67 -10.33
CA LEU A 110 -0.88 1.77 -11.13
C LEU A 110 -1.09 2.33 -12.53
N THR A 111 -1.29 1.43 -13.49
CA THR A 111 -1.87 1.83 -14.78
C THR A 111 -3.31 2.32 -14.59
N PRO A 112 -3.93 3.02 -15.58
CA PRO A 112 -5.34 3.39 -15.55
C PRO A 112 -6.31 2.23 -15.31
N GLU A 113 -5.90 1.00 -15.63
CA GLU A 113 -6.64 -0.23 -15.40
C GLU A 113 -6.47 -0.78 -13.97
N GLY A 114 -5.71 -0.09 -13.11
CA GLY A 114 -5.47 -0.48 -11.72
C GLY A 114 -4.36 -1.51 -11.53
N LYS A 115 -3.56 -1.80 -12.55
CA LYS A 115 -2.46 -2.79 -12.47
C LYS A 115 -1.21 -2.15 -11.85
N PRO A 116 -0.66 -2.70 -10.75
CA PRO A 116 0.53 -2.12 -10.12
C PRO A 116 1.77 -2.36 -10.97
N PHE A 117 2.60 -1.33 -11.14
CA PHE A 117 3.88 -1.44 -11.88
C PHE A 117 5.09 -0.95 -11.09
N TYR A 118 4.86 -0.16 -10.03
CA TYR A 118 5.88 0.29 -9.10
C TYR A 118 5.25 0.50 -7.73
N GLY A 119 6.03 0.38 -6.66
CA GLY A 119 5.53 0.62 -5.32
C GLY A 119 6.62 0.51 -4.26
N GLY A 120 6.33 1.12 -3.12
CA GLY A 120 7.17 1.10 -1.94
C GLY A 120 6.40 1.63 -0.74
N THR A 121 7.13 1.91 0.32
CA THR A 121 6.52 2.39 1.56
C THR A 121 6.62 3.91 1.67
N TYR A 122 7.53 4.39 2.52
CA TYR A 122 7.79 5.78 2.77
C TYR A 122 8.84 6.34 1.80
N TYR A 123 8.59 7.54 1.26
CA TYR A 123 9.55 8.31 0.46
C TYR A 123 9.79 9.68 1.09
N PRO A 124 11.06 10.08 1.27
CA PRO A 124 11.41 11.33 1.93
C PRO A 124 11.27 12.57 1.03
N PRO A 125 11.10 13.78 1.59
CA PRO A 125 11.05 15.01 0.81
C PRO A 125 12.40 15.36 0.16
N THR A 126 13.50 14.88 0.73
CA THR A 126 14.86 15.04 0.21
C THR A 126 15.57 13.68 0.12
N PRO A 127 16.51 13.49 -0.83
CA PRO A 127 17.18 12.21 -1.00
C PRO A 127 17.97 11.83 0.26
N ARG A 128 17.70 10.64 0.81
CA ARG A 128 18.41 10.14 2.00
C ARG A 128 18.41 8.62 2.05
N HIS A 129 19.46 8.06 2.67
CA HIS A 129 19.61 6.61 2.86
C HIS A 129 19.48 5.78 1.58
N GLY A 130 19.94 6.32 0.44
CA GLY A 130 19.85 5.67 -0.87
C GLY A 130 18.46 5.71 -1.51
N LEU A 131 17.49 6.37 -0.89
CA LEU A 131 16.16 6.61 -1.46
C LEU A 131 16.15 7.96 -2.20
N PRO A 132 15.50 8.04 -3.38
CA PRO A 132 15.22 9.31 -4.04
C PRO A 132 14.26 10.14 -3.19
N SER A 133 14.20 11.45 -3.43
CA SER A 133 13.10 12.22 -2.88
C SER A 133 11.77 11.82 -3.52
N PHE A 134 10.65 12.09 -2.84
CA PHE A 134 9.34 11.82 -3.38
C PHE A 134 9.09 12.58 -4.69
N GLN A 135 9.53 13.84 -4.80
CA GLN A 135 9.46 14.59 -6.07
C GLN A 135 10.30 13.95 -7.19
N GLN A 136 11.52 13.47 -6.89
CA GLN A 136 12.33 12.75 -7.89
C GLN A 136 11.65 11.46 -8.34
N LEU A 137 11.01 10.74 -7.41
CA LEU A 137 10.24 9.56 -7.73
C LEU A 137 9.06 9.89 -8.65
N LEU A 138 8.25 10.90 -8.31
CA LEU A 138 7.11 11.34 -9.11
C LEU A 138 7.54 11.69 -10.55
N THR A 139 8.61 12.46 -10.70
CA THR A 139 9.17 12.83 -12.00
C THR A 139 9.63 11.60 -12.77
N GLY A 140 10.40 10.70 -12.15
CA GLY A 140 10.90 9.50 -12.81
C GLY A 140 9.80 8.53 -13.25
N ILE A 141 8.73 8.41 -12.46
CA ILE A 141 7.55 7.60 -12.81
C ILE A 141 6.81 8.22 -13.99
N ASN A 142 6.58 9.54 -13.97
CA ASN A 142 5.92 10.23 -15.08
C ASN A 142 6.76 10.12 -16.38
N GLU A 143 8.07 10.31 -16.30
CA GLU A 143 8.96 10.13 -17.46
C GLU A 143 8.90 8.70 -18.02
N ALA A 144 8.90 7.69 -17.14
CA ALA A 144 8.75 6.30 -17.55
C ALA A 144 7.40 6.05 -18.25
N TRP A 145 6.32 6.63 -17.73
CA TRP A 145 4.99 6.55 -18.34
C TRP A 145 4.96 7.14 -19.74
N GLN A 146 5.55 8.33 -19.92
CA GLN A 146 5.51 9.06 -21.19
C GLN A 146 6.47 8.51 -22.24
N THR A 147 7.65 8.01 -21.84
CA THR A 147 8.72 7.65 -22.77
C THR A 147 8.97 6.16 -22.90
N ARG A 148 8.55 5.37 -21.90
CA ARG A 148 8.81 3.92 -21.80
C ARG A 148 7.54 3.15 -21.43
N ARG A 149 6.40 3.56 -22.00
CA ARG A 149 5.07 3.00 -21.70
C ARG A 149 5.03 1.48 -21.82
N ALA A 150 5.63 0.92 -22.86
CA ALA A 150 5.67 -0.53 -23.09
C ALA A 150 6.36 -1.28 -21.94
N ASP A 151 7.47 -0.75 -21.42
CA ASP A 151 8.20 -1.35 -20.30
C ASP A 151 7.36 -1.30 -19.01
N VAL A 152 6.62 -0.20 -18.81
CA VAL A 152 5.70 -0.05 -17.67
C VAL A 152 4.57 -1.08 -17.74
N GLU A 153 3.94 -1.23 -18.89
CA GLU A 153 2.86 -2.21 -19.09
C GLU A 153 3.34 -3.65 -18.98
N GLU A 154 4.54 -3.95 -19.46
CA GLU A 154 5.16 -5.26 -19.29
C GLU A 154 5.42 -5.57 -17.82
N SER A 155 5.97 -4.61 -17.07
CA SER A 155 6.17 -4.72 -15.62
C SER A 155 4.83 -4.97 -14.91
N ALA A 156 3.81 -4.18 -15.24
CA ALA A 156 2.47 -4.32 -14.69
C ALA A 156 1.88 -5.72 -14.95
N GLY A 157 2.06 -6.24 -16.16
CA GLY A 157 1.60 -7.57 -16.55
C GLY A 157 2.29 -8.70 -15.77
N LYS A 158 3.61 -8.59 -15.55
CA LYS A 158 4.36 -9.56 -14.74
C LYS A 158 3.85 -9.59 -13.30
N ILE A 159 3.68 -8.42 -12.68
CA ILE A 159 3.23 -8.32 -11.28
C ILE A 159 1.79 -8.84 -11.14
N ALA A 160 0.89 -8.45 -12.03
CA ALA A 160 -0.48 -8.97 -12.04
C ALA A 160 -0.51 -10.50 -12.14
N GLY A 161 0.30 -11.09 -13.01
CA GLY A 161 0.42 -12.55 -13.13
C GLY A 161 0.98 -13.23 -11.87
N HIS A 162 1.88 -12.58 -11.14
CA HIS A 162 2.37 -13.06 -9.85
C HIS A 162 1.27 -13.05 -8.77
N LEU A 163 0.44 -12.00 -8.75
CA LEU A 163 -0.70 -11.89 -7.83
C LEU A 163 -1.75 -12.95 -8.11
N ASP A 164 -2.14 -13.12 -9.38
CA ASP A 164 -3.12 -14.13 -9.80
C ASP A 164 -2.67 -15.53 -9.40
N ARG A 165 -1.38 -15.85 -9.60
CA ARG A 165 -0.83 -17.16 -9.20
C ARG A 165 -0.88 -17.36 -7.69
N SER A 166 -0.61 -16.31 -6.91
CA SER A 166 -0.63 -16.36 -5.45
C SER A 166 -2.06 -16.60 -4.93
N ILE A 167 -3.05 -15.94 -5.56
CA ILE A 167 -4.48 -16.14 -5.29
C ILE A 167 -4.93 -17.55 -5.70
N GLN A 168 -4.48 -18.05 -6.85
CA GLN A 168 -4.76 -19.42 -7.29
C GLN A 168 -4.16 -20.47 -6.35
N LEU A 169 -2.96 -20.24 -5.81
CA LEU A 169 -2.36 -21.14 -4.81
C LEU A 169 -3.15 -21.13 -3.50
N ALA A 170 -3.63 -19.96 -3.05
CA ALA A 170 -4.47 -19.85 -1.87
C ALA A 170 -5.84 -20.52 -2.04
N SER A 171 -6.45 -20.42 -3.22
CA SER A 171 -7.75 -21.05 -3.54
C SER A 171 -7.65 -22.55 -3.82
N ASN A 172 -6.50 -23.04 -4.29
CA ASN A 172 -6.19 -24.47 -4.44
C ASN A 172 -5.74 -25.14 -3.12
N ALA A 173 -5.63 -24.38 -2.03
CA ALA A 173 -5.49 -24.98 -0.71
C ALA A 173 -6.74 -25.84 -0.45
N ARG A 174 -6.55 -27.16 -0.29
CA ARG A 174 -7.63 -28.09 0.07
C ARG A 174 -8.39 -27.54 1.27
N GLY A 175 -9.70 -27.79 1.30
CA GLY A 175 -10.64 -27.23 2.27
C GLY A 175 -10.07 -27.13 3.68
N ILE A 176 -10.35 -26.01 4.34
CA ILE A 176 -9.83 -25.67 5.67
C ILE A 176 -10.10 -26.84 6.62
N ASP A 177 -9.04 -27.57 6.96
CA ASP A 177 -9.10 -28.62 7.98
C ASP A 177 -8.34 -28.17 9.23
N THR A 178 -8.61 -28.82 10.36
CA THR A 178 -8.11 -28.41 11.68
C THR A 178 -6.58 -28.50 11.82
N SER A 179 -5.87 -29.16 10.88
CA SER A 179 -4.41 -29.18 10.83
C SER A 179 -3.82 -27.79 10.57
N ILE A 180 -4.57 -26.88 9.92
CA ILE A 180 -4.11 -25.50 9.68
C ILE A 180 -3.78 -24.78 10.99
N PHE A 181 -4.56 -25.02 12.05
CA PHE A 181 -4.33 -24.41 13.35
C PHE A 181 -3.07 -24.96 14.03
N LYS A 182 -2.76 -26.25 13.83
CA LYS A 182 -1.52 -26.86 14.35
C LYS A 182 -0.30 -26.31 13.60
N ASN A 183 -0.39 -26.20 12.28
CA ASN A 183 0.67 -25.66 11.45
C ASN A 183 0.94 -24.18 11.76
N ALA A 184 -0.11 -23.37 11.90
CA ALA A 184 0.00 -21.98 12.31
C ALA A 184 0.63 -21.84 13.70
N LEU A 185 0.17 -22.62 14.69
CA LEU A 185 0.75 -22.62 16.04
C LEU A 185 2.25 -22.97 16.01
N SER A 186 2.64 -24.01 15.26
CA SER A 186 4.03 -24.42 15.12
C SER A 186 4.89 -23.32 14.50
N ALA A 187 4.42 -22.69 13.42
CA ALA A 187 5.12 -21.59 12.76
C ALA A 187 5.29 -20.37 13.70
N ILE A 188 4.23 -20.01 14.44
CA ILE A 188 4.27 -18.90 15.40
C ILE A 188 5.28 -19.19 16.52
N LEU A 189 5.25 -20.38 17.12
CA LEU A 189 6.19 -20.78 18.18
C LEU A 189 7.64 -20.78 17.69
N ASN A 190 7.90 -21.24 16.46
CA ASN A 190 9.24 -21.21 15.86
C ASN A 190 9.74 -19.79 15.58
N SER A 191 8.83 -18.81 15.48
CA SER A 191 9.18 -17.41 15.28
C SER A 191 9.34 -16.63 16.60
N PHE A 192 8.99 -17.23 17.74
CA PHE A 192 9.04 -16.56 19.03
C PHE A 192 10.49 -16.43 19.52
N ASP A 193 10.89 -15.21 19.83
CA ASP A 193 12.20 -14.95 20.41
C ASP A 193 12.13 -15.10 21.93
N GLN A 194 12.70 -16.18 22.44
CA GLN A 194 12.71 -16.47 23.88
C GLN A 194 13.64 -15.57 24.70
N VAL A 195 14.58 -14.87 24.06
CA VAL A 195 15.56 -14.02 24.74
C VAL A 195 15.01 -12.62 24.91
N GLU A 196 14.60 -12.00 23.80
CA GLU A 196 14.18 -10.59 23.77
C GLU A 196 12.65 -10.42 23.72
N GLY A 197 11.90 -11.53 23.75
CA GLY A 197 10.44 -11.53 23.63
C GLY A 197 9.94 -11.12 22.25
N GLY A 198 8.63 -11.25 22.02
CA GLY A 198 8.00 -10.93 20.73
C GLY A 198 8.25 -11.98 19.65
N PHE A 199 7.81 -11.67 18.42
CA PHE A 199 7.83 -12.59 17.30
C PHE A 199 8.66 -12.02 16.15
N SER A 200 9.36 -12.90 15.44
CA SER A 200 10.23 -12.60 14.29
C SER A 200 11.41 -11.66 14.61
N ARG A 201 12.16 -11.27 13.58
CA ARG A 201 13.30 -10.36 13.70
C ARG A 201 12.82 -8.90 13.84
N ALA A 202 13.73 -8.01 14.24
CA ALA A 202 13.42 -6.59 14.36
C ALA A 202 12.93 -5.97 13.03
N PRO A 203 12.02 -4.97 13.09
CA PRO A 203 11.39 -4.41 14.29
C PRO A 203 10.27 -5.30 14.84
N LYS A 204 10.22 -5.49 16.16
CA LYS A 204 9.21 -6.32 16.83
C LYS A 204 8.00 -5.48 17.21
N PHE A 205 6.91 -5.60 16.45
CA PHE A 205 5.63 -4.94 16.74
C PHE A 205 4.66 -5.93 17.39
N PRO A 206 3.81 -5.53 18.36
CA PRO A 206 2.85 -6.44 18.99
C PRO A 206 1.88 -7.03 17.97
N PRO A 207 1.89 -8.35 17.71
CA PRO A 207 1.01 -8.94 16.72
C PRO A 207 -0.31 -9.33 17.39
N SER A 208 -1.21 -8.36 17.57
CA SER A 208 -2.46 -8.52 18.33
C SER A 208 -3.28 -9.75 17.91
N MET A 209 -3.43 -9.97 16.60
CA MET A 209 -4.15 -11.13 16.06
C MET A 209 -3.46 -12.46 16.37
N THR A 210 -2.12 -12.50 16.32
CA THR A 210 -1.33 -13.67 16.70
C THR A 210 -1.48 -13.96 18.18
N ILE A 211 -1.41 -12.94 19.03
CA ILE A 211 -1.58 -13.08 20.49
C ILE A 211 -3.00 -13.57 20.80
N GLU A 212 -4.02 -12.98 20.18
CA GLU A 212 -5.41 -13.41 20.35
C GLU A 212 -5.60 -14.87 19.90
N PHE A 213 -5.04 -15.26 18.76
CA PHE A 213 -5.04 -16.64 18.29
C PHE A 213 -4.41 -17.59 19.32
N LEU A 214 -3.23 -17.25 19.84
CA LEU A 214 -2.55 -18.07 20.85
C LEU A 214 -3.36 -18.19 22.14
N LEU A 215 -3.96 -17.10 22.62
CA LEU A 215 -4.84 -17.12 23.81
C LEU A 215 -6.06 -18.02 23.59
N ARG A 216 -6.72 -17.90 22.44
CA ARG A 216 -7.86 -18.77 22.07
C ARG A 216 -7.46 -20.25 21.98
N ARG A 217 -6.24 -20.55 21.51
CA ARG A 217 -5.72 -21.93 21.42
C ARG A 217 -5.25 -22.50 22.76
N TYR A 218 -4.82 -21.66 23.68
CA TYR A 218 -4.45 -22.06 25.04
C TYR A 218 -5.68 -22.38 25.91
N LEU A 219 -6.77 -21.63 25.70
CA LEU A 219 -8.03 -21.80 26.45
C LEU A 219 -8.94 -22.92 25.91
N ALA A 220 -8.70 -23.41 24.69
CA ALA A 220 -9.51 -24.43 24.01
C ALA A 220 -8.89 -25.83 24.13
#